data_AF-A0A654A1K2-F1
#
_entry.id   AF-A0A654A1K2-F1
#
_cell.length_a   1.000
_cell.length_b   1.000
_cell.length_c   1.000
_cell.angle_alpha   90.00
_cell.angle_beta   90.00
_cell.angle_gamma   90.00
#
_symmetry.space_group_name_H-M   'P 1'
#
loop_
_entity.id
_entity.type
_entity.pdbx_description
1 polymer ?
#
loop_
_entity_poly.entity_id
_entity_poly.type
_entity_poly.pdbx_seq_one_letter_code
_entity_poly.pdbx_strand_id
1 'polypeptide(L)'
;MNYRHLNRQKTLAFGTWPDVTLAEARAKRDGVRKQISQGIDPAETQRLDHLSALLEAENTFKAIAEEWVTKNEREGRAPVTLDKIRWLLNITYPTLGGRPINKISPQEVLLVLRKVEATGRISQVPPTVALGETSIY
;
A
#
# COMPACT_ATOMS: atom_id res chain seq x y z
N MET A 1 -25.52 19.75 -3.75
CA MET A 1 -26.63 18.99 -4.36
C MET A 1 -27.44 18.35 -3.26
N ASN A 2 -28.75 18.58 -3.24
CA ASN A 2 -29.65 17.93 -2.28
C ASN A 2 -30.15 16.62 -2.90
N TYR A 3 -30.17 15.55 -2.11
CA TYR A 3 -30.68 14.24 -2.51
C TYR A 3 -31.38 13.56 -1.33
N ARG A 4 -32.20 12.54 -1.62
CA ARG A 4 -32.82 11.69 -0.60
C ARG A 4 -32.28 10.28 -0.72
N HIS A 5 -31.96 9.68 0.42
CA HIS A 5 -31.58 8.28 0.54
C HIS A 5 -32.24 7.71 1.80
N LEU A 6 -32.91 6.55 1.68
CA LEU A 6 -33.67 5.91 2.78
C LEU A 6 -34.56 6.90 3.56
N ASN A 7 -35.34 7.69 2.82
CA ASN A 7 -36.24 8.72 3.34
C ASN A 7 -35.59 9.87 4.14
N ARG A 8 -34.25 9.97 4.18
CA ARG A 8 -33.51 11.08 4.77
C ARG A 8 -32.99 12.02 3.69
N GLN A 9 -33.15 13.33 3.89
CA GLN A 9 -32.58 14.35 3.02
C GLN A 9 -31.11 14.58 3.40
N LYS A 10 -30.23 14.57 2.39
CA LYS A 10 -28.79 14.80 2.53
C LYS A 10 -28.32 15.82 1.51
N THR A 11 -27.20 16.48 1.82
CA THR A 11 -26.57 17.47 0.95
C THR A 11 -25.13 17.06 0.69
N LEU A 12 -24.75 17.03 -0.59
CA LEU A 12 -23.38 16.73 -1.03
C LEU A 12 -22.77 17.95 -1.72
N ALA A 13 -21.57 18.34 -1.31
CA ALA A 13 -20.77 19.38 -1.94
C ALA A 13 -19.74 18.74 -2.88
N PHE A 14 -19.45 19.37 -4.02
CA PHE A 14 -18.52 18.84 -5.04
C PHE A 14 -17.15 19.53 -5.08
N GLY A 15 -16.96 20.52 -4.21
CA GLY A 15 -15.79 21.39 -4.14
C GLY A 15 -16.18 22.86 -4.21
N THR A 16 -15.18 23.73 -4.05
CA THR A 16 -15.30 25.19 -4.11
C THR A 16 -14.69 25.68 -5.42
N TRP A 17 -15.25 26.74 -6.01
CA TRP A 17 -14.63 27.43 -7.13
C TRP A 17 -13.46 28.31 -6.62
N PRO A 18 -12.28 28.36 -7.27
CA PRO A 18 -11.93 27.84 -8.60
C PRO A 18 -11.31 26.43 -8.64
N ASP A 19 -11.12 25.77 -7.50
CA ASP A 19 -10.47 24.44 -7.44
C ASP A 19 -11.21 23.36 -8.22
N VAL A 20 -12.53 23.50 -8.36
CA VAL A 20 -13.38 22.61 -9.17
C VAL A 20 -14.08 23.41 -10.24
N THR A 21 -13.86 23.04 -11.50
CA THR A 21 -14.52 23.68 -12.63
C THR A 21 -16.01 23.34 -12.67
N LEU A 22 -16.82 24.22 -13.29
CA LEU A 22 -18.26 23.96 -13.47
C LEU A 22 -18.51 22.66 -14.26
N ALA A 23 -17.63 22.34 -15.21
CA ALA A 23 -17.70 21.10 -16.00
C ALA A 23 -17.48 19.87 -15.11
N GLU A 24 -16.44 19.87 -14.27
CA GLU A 24 -16.18 18.80 -13.32
C GLU A 24 -17.30 18.63 -12.29
N ALA A 25 -17.85 19.74 -11.78
CA ALA A 25 -18.96 19.70 -10.85
C ALA A 25 -20.21 19.03 -11.47
N ARG A 26 -20.49 19.28 -12.76
CA ARG A 26 -21.57 18.61 -13.51
C ARG A 26 -21.28 17.12 -13.69
N ALA A 27 -20.06 16.74 -14.04
CA ALA A 27 -19.67 15.34 -14.19
C ALA A 27 -19.80 14.57 -12.87
N LYS A 28 -19.28 15.12 -11.76
CA LYS A 28 -19.40 14.54 -10.41
C LYS A 28 -20.87 14.37 -10.01
N ARG A 29 -21.71 15.38 -10.27
CA ARG A 29 -23.17 15.31 -10.02
C ARG A 29 -23.83 14.15 -10.76
N ASP A 30 -23.51 13.96 -12.03
CA ASP A 30 -24.14 12.92 -12.84
C ASP A 30 -23.67 11.52 -12.42
N GLY A 31 -22.40 11.36 -12.01
CA GLY A 31 -21.89 10.13 -11.39
C GLY A 31 -22.61 9.79 -10.07
N VAL A 32 -22.80 10.78 -9.21
CA VAL A 32 -23.54 10.61 -7.94
C VAL A 32 -25.00 10.23 -8.16
N ARG A 33 -25.67 10.81 -9.17
CA ARG A 33 -27.04 10.39 -9.52
C ARG A 33 -27.13 8.91 -9.89
N LYS A 34 -26.13 8.38 -10.60
CA LYS A 34 -26.06 6.95 -10.93
C LYS A 34 -25.91 6.10 -9.66
N GLN A 35 -25.01 6.47 -8.75
CA GLN A 35 -24.84 5.76 -7.47
C GLN A 35 -26.14 5.74 -6.65
N ILE A 36 -26.84 6.88 -6.55
CA ILE A 36 -28.13 6.97 -5.85
C ILE A 36 -29.18 6.06 -6.52
N SER A 37 -29.22 6.00 -7.86
CA SER A 37 -30.15 5.11 -8.57
C SER A 37 -29.89 3.63 -8.32
N GLN A 38 -28.66 3.27 -7.96
CA GLN A 38 -28.25 1.93 -7.55
C GLN A 38 -28.48 1.67 -6.05
N GLY A 39 -29.05 2.63 -5.31
CA GLY A 39 -29.30 2.52 -3.88
C GLY A 39 -28.07 2.78 -2.99
N ILE A 40 -26.93 3.18 -3.58
CA ILE A 40 -25.69 3.46 -2.87
C ILE A 40 -25.73 4.89 -2.33
N ASP A 41 -25.29 5.09 -1.08
CA ASP A 41 -25.17 6.43 -0.49
C ASP A 41 -23.78 7.03 -0.78
N PRO A 42 -23.69 8.06 -1.63
CA PRO A 42 -22.41 8.66 -2.03
C PRO A 42 -21.64 9.31 -0.88
N ALA A 43 -22.36 9.84 0.12
CA ALA A 43 -21.72 10.46 1.27
C ALA A 43 -21.05 9.40 2.17
N GLU A 44 -21.64 8.22 2.25
CA GLU A 44 -21.07 7.12 3.03
C GLU A 44 -19.88 6.50 2.31
N THR A 45 -19.95 6.31 0.99
CA THR A 45 -18.79 5.86 0.21
C THR A 45 -17.61 6.81 0.35
N GLN A 46 -17.84 8.14 0.25
CA GLN A 46 -16.75 9.11 0.42
C GLN A 46 -16.14 9.07 1.82
N ARG A 47 -16.95 8.84 2.86
CA ARG A 47 -16.43 8.66 4.23
C ARG A 47 -15.62 7.39 4.36
N LEU A 48 -16.10 6.27 3.83
CA LEU A 48 -15.38 5.00 3.87
C LEU A 48 -14.08 5.07 3.09
N ASP A 49 -14.08 5.74 1.93
CA ASP A 49 -12.87 5.98 1.13
C ASP A 49 -11.88 6.87 1.91
N HIS A 50 -12.36 7.92 2.58
CA HIS A 50 -11.50 8.77 3.41
C HIS A 50 -10.93 8.03 4.63
N LEU A 51 -11.76 7.27 5.35
CA LEU A 51 -11.32 6.46 6.48
C LEU A 51 -10.33 5.37 6.06
N SER A 52 -10.57 4.72 4.92
CA SER A 52 -9.62 3.73 4.38
C SER A 52 -8.31 4.40 3.96
N ALA A 53 -8.34 5.58 3.34
CA ALA A 53 -7.14 6.33 3.01
C ALA A 53 -6.33 6.74 4.25
N LEU A 54 -6.98 7.13 5.35
CA LEU A 54 -6.32 7.41 6.62
C LEU A 54 -5.69 6.15 7.22
N LEU A 55 -6.42 5.04 7.27
CA LEU A 55 -5.90 3.76 7.75
C LEU A 55 -4.76 3.23 6.88
N GLU A 56 -4.81 3.43 5.57
CA GLU A 56 -3.73 3.10 4.63
C GLU A 56 -2.49 3.97 4.89
N ALA A 57 -2.69 5.26 5.21
CA ALA A 57 -1.61 6.17 5.55
C ALA A 57 -0.94 5.83 6.89
N GLU A 58 -1.65 5.22 7.83
CA GLU A 58 -1.07 4.73 9.09
C GLU A 58 -0.38 3.37 8.90
N ASN A 59 -0.96 2.46 8.11
CA ASN A 59 -0.45 1.12 7.85
C ASN A 59 0.59 1.07 6.71
N THR A 60 1.61 1.91 6.84
CA THR A 60 2.74 1.92 5.90
C THR A 60 3.68 0.73 6.13
N PHE A 61 4.43 0.37 5.09
CA PHE A 61 5.48 -0.65 5.19
C PHE A 61 6.46 -0.36 6.32
N LYS A 62 6.85 0.91 6.49
CA LYS A 62 7.79 1.30 7.55
C LYS A 62 7.22 1.05 8.94
N ALA A 63 5.99 1.49 9.20
CA ALA A 63 5.34 1.30 10.50
C ALA A 63 5.26 -0.19 10.88
N ILE A 64 4.82 -1.03 9.93
CA ILE A 64 4.70 -2.48 10.15
C ILE A 64 6.08 -3.14 10.29
N ALA A 65 7.07 -2.71 9.52
CA ALA A 65 8.43 -3.23 9.62
C ALA A 65 9.08 -2.92 10.97
N GLU A 66 8.86 -1.73 11.54
CA GLU A 66 9.35 -1.35 12.87
C GLU A 66 8.68 -2.15 13.99
N GLU A 67 7.36 -2.36 13.89
CA GLU A 67 6.63 -3.24 14.80
C GLU A 67 7.17 -4.68 14.74
N TRP A 68 7.40 -5.19 13.53
CA TRP A 68 7.98 -6.50 13.33
C TRP A 68 9.38 -6.61 13.94
N VAL A 69 10.27 -5.63 13.75
CA VAL A 69 11.61 -5.61 14.38
C VAL A 69 11.49 -5.66 15.90
N THR A 70 10.62 -4.83 16.48
CA THR A 70 10.37 -4.82 17.93
C THR A 70 9.89 -6.18 18.44
N LYS A 71 9.03 -6.87 17.67
CA LYS A 71 8.60 -8.24 17.99
C LYS A 71 9.77 -9.23 17.97
N ASN A 72 10.62 -9.18 16.95
CA ASN A 72 11.79 -10.07 16.85
C ASN A 72 12.79 -9.84 17.99
N GLU A 73 12.92 -8.61 18.47
CA GLU A 73 13.72 -8.28 19.67
C GLU A 73 13.14 -8.93 20.93
N ARG A 74 11.82 -8.83 21.13
CA ARG A 74 11.14 -9.47 22.27
C ARG A 74 11.23 -10.99 22.24
N GLU A 75 11.23 -11.58 21.05
CA GLU A 75 11.40 -13.02 20.85
C GLU A 75 12.85 -13.50 21.04
N GLY A 76 13.79 -12.59 21.34
CA GLY A 76 15.17 -12.95 21.67
C GLY A 76 16.02 -13.33 20.46
N ARG A 77 15.71 -12.80 19.27
CA ARG A 77 16.55 -13.04 18.09
C ARG A 77 17.98 -12.54 18.32
N ALA A 78 18.95 -13.26 17.76
CA ALA A 78 20.36 -12.91 17.87
C ALA A 78 20.63 -11.48 17.34
N PRO A 79 21.49 -10.70 18.01
CA PRO A 79 21.75 -9.30 17.65
C PRO A 79 22.26 -9.15 16.22
N VAL A 80 23.13 -10.06 15.76
CA VAL A 80 23.64 -10.09 14.39
C VAL A 80 22.51 -10.23 13.35
N THR A 81 21.45 -10.96 13.68
CA THR A 81 20.29 -11.14 12.80
C THR A 81 19.44 -9.87 12.77
N LEU A 82 19.25 -9.21 13.92
CA LEU A 82 18.52 -7.94 14.01
C LEU A 82 19.25 -6.82 13.25
N ASP A 83 20.57 -6.77 13.33
CA ASP A 83 21.38 -5.79 12.60
C ASP A 83 21.26 -5.97 11.08
N LYS A 84 21.29 -7.23 10.61
CA LYS A 84 21.04 -7.55 9.19
C LYS A 84 19.64 -7.14 8.74
N ILE A 85 18.62 -7.40 9.57
CA ILE A 85 17.24 -7.00 9.28
C ILE A 85 17.13 -5.47 9.19
N ARG A 86 17.64 -4.74 10.17
CA ARG A 86 17.61 -3.27 10.20
C ARG A 86 18.35 -2.68 9.01
N TRP A 87 19.49 -3.26 8.64
CA TRP A 87 20.22 -2.87 7.44
C TRP A 87 19.40 -3.05 6.16
N LEU A 88 18.74 -4.21 5.99
CA LEU A 88 17.90 -4.48 4.83
C LEU A 88 16.72 -3.49 4.77
N LEU A 89 16.06 -3.25 5.90
CA LEU A 89 14.95 -2.29 6.00
C LEU A 89 15.38 -0.86 5.66
N ASN A 90 16.57 -0.43 6.09
CA ASN A 90 17.10 0.88 5.73
C ASN A 90 17.31 1.06 4.23
N ILE A 91 17.58 -0.02 3.49
CA ILE A 91 17.69 0.04 2.02
C ILE A 91 16.30 0.09 1.36
N THR A 92 15.29 -0.54 1.96
CA THR A 92 13.94 -0.59 1.40
C THR A 92 13.10 0.64 1.73
N TYR A 93 13.35 1.33 2.84
CA TYR A 93 12.59 2.51 3.26
C TYR A 93 12.54 3.67 2.25
N PRO A 94 13.63 4.05 1.55
CA PRO A 94 13.57 5.11 0.55
C PRO A 94 12.60 4.83 -0.59
N THR A 95 12.35 3.55 -0.91
CA THR A 95 11.49 3.13 -2.03
C THR A 95 10.08 2.73 -1.59
N LEU A 96 9.96 2.03 -0.48
CA LEU A 96 8.70 1.40 -0.04
C LEU A 96 8.21 1.92 1.31
N GLY A 97 9.03 2.64 2.08
CA GLY A 97 8.74 2.96 3.48
C GLY A 97 7.44 3.71 3.70
N GLY A 98 7.13 4.69 2.86
CA GLY A 98 5.89 5.47 2.94
C GLY A 98 4.70 4.87 2.19
N ARG A 99 4.84 3.69 1.57
CA ARG A 99 3.74 3.05 0.85
C ARG A 99 2.86 2.25 1.84
N PRO A 100 1.53 2.33 1.73
CA PRO A 100 0.62 1.41 2.43
C PRO A 100 0.93 -0.04 2.05
N ILE A 101 0.97 -0.95 3.03
CA ILE A 101 1.39 -2.34 2.78
C ILE A 101 0.49 -3.06 1.78
N ASN A 102 -0.80 -2.71 1.75
CA ASN A 102 -1.81 -3.29 0.85
C ASN A 102 -1.70 -2.79 -0.60
N LYS A 103 -0.90 -1.73 -0.86
CA LYS A 103 -0.65 -1.19 -2.21
C LYS A 103 0.70 -1.59 -2.78
N ILE A 104 1.52 -2.34 -2.04
CA ILE A 104 2.84 -2.76 -2.50
C ILE A 104 2.69 -3.93 -3.45
N SER A 105 3.16 -3.75 -4.68
CA SER A 105 3.13 -4.81 -5.69
C SER A 105 4.37 -5.70 -5.62
N PRO A 106 4.27 -6.99 -5.99
CA PRO A 106 5.44 -7.87 -6.09
C PRO A 106 6.55 -7.33 -6.99
N GLN A 107 6.19 -6.61 -8.06
CA GLN A 107 7.12 -5.99 -9.00
C GLN A 107 7.95 -4.89 -8.33
N GLU A 108 7.33 -4.05 -7.50
CA GLU A 108 8.05 -3.03 -6.73
C GLU A 108 9.05 -3.67 -5.76
N VAL A 109 8.67 -4.77 -5.10
CA VAL A 109 9.58 -5.52 -4.22
C VAL A 109 10.77 -6.08 -5.02
N LEU A 110 10.52 -6.66 -6.19
CA LEU A 110 11.58 -7.19 -7.06
C LEU A 110 12.56 -6.10 -7.52
N LEU A 111 12.08 -4.89 -7.81
CA LEU A 111 12.95 -3.76 -8.17
C LEU A 111 13.89 -3.37 -7.03
N VAL A 112 13.39 -3.39 -5.79
CA VAL A 112 14.21 -3.14 -4.60
C VAL A 112 15.26 -4.24 -4.42
N LEU A 113 14.86 -5.52 -4.58
CA LEU A 113 15.79 -6.64 -4.49
C LEU A 113 16.90 -6.56 -5.54
N ARG A 114 16.57 -6.27 -6.79
CA ARG A 114 17.57 -6.09 -7.86
C ARG A 114 18.55 -4.95 -7.56
N LYS A 115 18.08 -3.87 -6.95
CA LYS A 115 18.94 -2.75 -6.53
C LYS A 115 19.91 -3.19 -5.43
N VAL A 116 19.46 -4.01 -4.49
CA VAL A 116 20.32 -4.60 -3.44
C VAL A 116 21.34 -5.54 -4.05
N GLU A 117 20.93 -6.42 -4.97
CA GLU A 117 21.81 -7.35 -5.68
C GLU A 117 22.92 -6.62 -6.47
N ALA A 118 22.56 -5.54 -7.18
CA ALA A 118 23.50 -4.71 -7.91
C ALA A 118 24.54 -4.01 -7.01
N THR A 119 24.27 -3.85 -5.71
CA THR A 119 25.19 -3.26 -4.74
C THR A 119 26.26 -4.26 -4.26
N GLY A 120 26.29 -5.49 -4.79
CA GLY A 120 27.41 -6.43 -4.66
C GLY A 120 27.51 -7.17 -3.32
N ARG A 121 26.53 -7.05 -2.42
CA ARG A 121 26.48 -7.81 -1.15
C ARG A 121 25.62 -9.07 -1.27
N ILE A 122 25.90 -9.87 -2.30
CA ILE A 122 25.34 -11.22 -2.44
C ILE A 122 26.13 -12.11 -1.46
N SER A 123 25.55 -12.39 -0.30
CA SER A 123 25.93 -13.61 0.43
C SER A 123 25.61 -14.76 -0.52
N GLN A 124 26.65 -15.44 -1.00
CA GLN A 124 26.52 -16.50 -2.00
C GLN A 124 25.49 -17.54 -1.54
N VAL A 125 24.37 -17.60 -2.25
CA VAL A 125 23.56 -18.81 -2.31
C VAL A 125 24.11 -19.55 -3.53
N PRO A 126 24.89 -20.64 -3.36
CA PRO A 126 25.33 -21.41 -4.51
C PRO A 126 24.08 -21.99 -5.19
N PRO A 127 24.01 -22.00 -6.54
CA PRO A 127 22.92 -22.62 -7.27
C PRO A 127 23.06 -24.14 -7.20
N THR A 128 22.91 -24.72 -6.02
CA THR A 128 22.84 -26.17 -5.83
C THR A 128 21.37 -26.54 -5.79
N VAL A 129 20.75 -26.74 -6.96
CA VAL A 129 19.86 -27.85 -7.33
C VAL A 129 19.37 -27.56 -8.76
N ALA A 130 20.25 -27.74 -9.74
CA ALA A 130 19.85 -27.99 -11.12
C ALA A 130 20.94 -28.86 -11.76
N LEU A 131 20.52 -29.87 -12.53
CA LEU A 131 21.31 -30.93 -13.18
C LEU A 131 21.67 -32.07 -12.20
N GLY A 132 20.98 -33.21 -12.15
CA GLY A 132 20.25 -33.84 -13.23
C GLY A 132 21.22 -34.25 -14.34
N GLU A 133 22.13 -35.19 -14.03
CA GLU A 133 22.81 -36.14 -14.92
C GLU A 133 24.05 -36.70 -14.21
N THR A 134 23.91 -37.89 -13.62
CA THR A 134 25.06 -38.78 -13.38
C THR A 134 24.83 -40.03 -14.21
N SER A 135 25.19 -39.91 -15.48
CA SER A 135 25.43 -41.03 -16.38
C SER A 135 26.84 -41.57 -16.09
N ILE A 136 26.86 -42.77 -15.48
CA ILE A 136 27.80 -43.89 -15.66
C ILE A 136 29.30 -43.56 -15.86
N TYR A 137 30.14 -43.92 -14.89
CA TYR A 137 31.17 -44.98 -14.97
C TYR A 137 31.68 -45.34 -13.56
#